data_AF-A0A4T2GX43-F1
#
_entry.id   AF-A0A4T2GX43-F1
#
_cell.length_a   1.000
_cell.length_b   1.000
_cell.length_c   1.000
_cell.angle_alpha   90.00
_cell.angle_beta   90.00
_cell.angle_gamma   90.00
#
_symmetry.space_group_name_H-M   'P 1'
#
loop_
_entity.id
_entity.type
_entity.pdbx_description
1 polymer ?
#
loop_
_entity_poly.entity_id
_entity_poly.type
_entity_poly.pdbx_seq_one_letter_code
_entity_poly.pdbx_strand_id
1 'polypeptide(L)'
;MANFIIELSIGNQLVSKTKLSETVSKEPVVQVIEVGTKSPAIEQQIANRVYFNNSQGWSKVYAYVYDNKGVPLVGNWPGQEMSQDEYGYYIELSEEFDGGKVIFNNPDTKVQYPAQNKPGYDLELGQVYEIDGSHRAVLPDPVAEGHTRITFDNPGGWDAANVYAYYGNPIQMPLGAWPGQAMLKDSKGHFYIDLPEEYANSNVKLLFNKPNTQIQFPISVGFDFEVGGHYTKDGLK
;
A
#
# COMPACT_ATOMS: atom_id res chain seq x y z
N MET A 1 -44.05 17.48 9.36
CA MET A 1 -45.50 17.49 9.08
C MET A 1 -45.73 16.83 7.74
N ALA A 2 -46.40 15.68 7.74
CA ALA A 2 -47.18 15.15 6.63
C ALA A 2 -48.01 13.98 7.20
N ASN A 3 -49.31 14.21 7.41
CA ASN A 3 -50.26 13.18 7.83
C ASN A 3 -50.91 12.62 6.57
N PHE A 4 -50.71 11.33 6.27
CA PHE A 4 -51.55 10.62 5.32
C PHE A 4 -52.43 9.65 6.09
N ILE A 5 -53.71 10.00 6.21
CA ILE A 5 -54.79 9.12 6.64
C ILE A 5 -55.33 8.47 5.38
N ILE A 6 -55.20 7.15 5.26
CA ILE A 6 -55.89 6.37 4.22
C ILE A 6 -56.98 5.58 4.94
N GLU A 7 -58.23 6.03 4.81
CA GLU A 7 -59.41 5.23 5.12
C GLU A 7 -59.99 4.69 3.81
N LEU A 8 -59.98 3.37 3.65
CA LEU A 8 -60.83 2.66 2.71
C LEU A 8 -61.43 1.45 3.44
N SER A 9 -62.75 1.53 3.64
CA SER A 9 -63.62 0.50 4.19
C SER A 9 -64.11 -0.42 3.07
N ILE A 10 -64.24 -1.72 3.32
CA ILE A 10 -65.43 -2.56 3.10
C ILE A 10 -65.16 -3.91 3.80
N GLY A 11 -65.92 -4.19 4.86
CA GLY A 11 -65.85 -5.47 5.58
C GLY A 11 -66.14 -5.31 7.06
N ASN A 12 -67.41 -5.48 7.40
CA ASN A 12 -68.05 -5.33 8.70
C ASN A 12 -67.24 -5.87 9.92
N GLN A 13 -66.45 -5.02 10.58
CA GLN A 13 -66.06 -5.17 12.00
C GLN A 13 -65.48 -3.86 12.55
N LEU A 14 -66.14 -3.31 13.57
CA LEU A 14 -65.56 -2.28 14.45
C LEU A 14 -64.37 -2.90 15.18
N VAL A 15 -63.15 -2.55 14.80
CA VAL A 15 -61.95 -2.85 15.58
C VAL A 15 -61.35 -1.52 16.05
N SER A 16 -61.48 -1.27 17.34
CA SER A 16 -60.76 -0.24 18.07
C SER A 16 -59.26 -0.43 17.88
N LYS A 17 -58.61 0.44 17.11
CA LYS A 17 -57.16 0.44 16.95
C LYS A 17 -56.52 1.13 18.16
N THR A 18 -55.95 0.34 19.05
CA THR A 18 -55.07 0.81 20.13
C THR A 18 -53.83 1.46 19.53
N LYS A 19 -53.54 2.70 19.95
CA LYS A 19 -52.35 3.45 19.58
C LYS A 19 -51.12 2.82 20.22
N LEU A 20 -50.30 2.11 19.45
CA LEU A 20 -48.94 1.75 19.84
C LEU A 20 -48.05 2.99 19.66
N SER A 21 -47.59 3.56 20.76
CA SER A 21 -46.55 4.59 20.75
C SER A 21 -45.19 3.91 20.62
N GLU A 22 -44.52 4.07 19.47
CA GLU A 22 -43.10 3.75 19.34
C GLU A 22 -42.29 4.85 20.02
N THR A 23 -41.75 4.58 21.20
CA THR A 23 -40.66 5.38 21.76
C THR A 23 -39.35 4.94 21.10
N VAL A 24 -38.86 5.73 20.14
CA VAL A 24 -37.50 5.56 19.60
C VAL A 24 -36.51 6.02 20.67
N SER A 25 -35.98 5.06 21.43
CA SER A 25 -34.81 5.26 22.29
C SER A 25 -33.59 5.37 21.37
N LYS A 26 -33.09 6.60 21.17
CA LYS A 26 -31.75 6.80 20.61
C LYS A 26 -30.73 6.53 21.70
N GLU A 27 -30.27 5.29 21.80
CA GLU A 27 -29.04 5.03 22.54
C GLU A 27 -27.88 5.76 21.85
N PRO A 28 -26.98 6.43 22.60
CA PRO A 28 -25.79 7.03 22.02
C PRO A 28 -24.91 5.91 21.45
N VAL A 29 -24.72 5.91 20.13
CA VAL A 29 -23.77 5.02 19.46
C VAL A 29 -22.38 5.39 19.94
N VAL A 30 -21.83 4.58 20.85
CA VAL A 30 -20.43 4.61 21.23
C VAL A 30 -19.64 4.21 19.98
N GLN A 31 -18.95 5.17 19.36
CA GLN A 31 -17.96 4.88 18.34
C GLN A 31 -16.81 4.13 18.99
N VAL A 32 -16.76 2.82 18.76
CA VAL A 32 -15.57 2.00 19.02
C VAL A 32 -14.56 2.37 17.95
N ILE A 33 -13.47 3.03 18.35
CA ILE A 33 -12.32 3.30 17.48
C ILE A 33 -11.56 1.98 17.36
N GLU A 34 -11.91 1.19 16.36
CA GLU A 34 -11.16 -0.02 16.00
C GLU A 34 -9.83 0.41 15.37
N VAL A 35 -8.74 0.28 16.13
CA VAL A 35 -7.37 0.51 15.64
C VAL A 35 -7.00 -0.68 14.76
N GLY A 36 -7.27 -0.61 13.45
CA GLY A 36 -6.83 -1.70 12.55
C GLY A 36 -7.32 -1.73 11.10
N THR A 37 -8.25 -0.88 10.63
CA THR A 37 -8.90 -1.08 9.30
C THR A 37 -8.51 -0.07 8.21
N LYS A 38 -7.49 0.77 8.40
CA LYS A 38 -7.08 1.76 7.37
C LYS A 38 -6.34 1.18 6.16
N SER A 39 -5.81 -0.05 6.23
CA SER A 39 -4.95 -0.65 5.20
C SER A 39 -5.63 -0.83 3.83
N PRO A 40 -6.83 -1.45 3.73
CA PRO A 40 -7.43 -1.73 2.42
C PRO A 40 -7.82 -0.47 1.63
N ALA A 41 -8.23 0.59 2.34
CA ALA A 41 -8.65 1.84 1.69
C ALA A 41 -7.46 2.70 1.22
N ILE A 42 -6.31 2.65 1.89
CA ILE A 42 -5.09 3.34 1.44
C ILE A 42 -4.43 2.56 0.30
N GLU A 43 -4.46 1.22 0.37
CA GLU A 43 -3.98 0.32 -0.69
C GLU A 43 -4.72 0.57 -2.01
N GLN A 44 -6.06 0.62 -1.97
CA GLN A 44 -6.85 0.91 -3.16
C GLN A 44 -6.55 2.29 -3.74
N GLN A 45 -6.35 3.30 -2.89
CA GLN A 45 -5.98 4.64 -3.36
C GLN A 45 -4.60 4.65 -4.03
N ILE A 46 -3.61 3.99 -3.42
CA ILE A 46 -2.25 3.93 -3.98
C ILE A 46 -2.24 3.15 -5.30
N ALA A 47 -3.03 2.09 -5.41
CA ALA A 47 -3.17 1.32 -6.64
C ALA A 47 -3.68 2.15 -7.84
N ASN A 48 -4.34 3.28 -7.58
CA ASN A 48 -4.86 4.19 -8.60
C ASN A 48 -4.00 5.45 -8.79
N ARG A 49 -2.83 5.53 -8.14
CA ARG A 49 -1.98 6.71 -8.16
C ARG A 49 -0.66 6.45 -8.86
N VAL A 50 -0.11 7.50 -9.45
CA VAL A 50 1.31 7.55 -9.83
C VAL A 50 2.00 8.61 -9.01
N TYR A 51 3.18 8.28 -8.50
CA TYR A 51 3.97 9.12 -7.62
C TYR A 51 5.25 9.62 -8.29
N PHE A 52 5.76 10.76 -7.84
CA PHE A 52 7.02 11.35 -8.26
C PHE A 52 7.83 11.82 -7.06
N ASN A 53 9.10 11.42 -7.02
CA ASN A 53 10.07 11.92 -6.05
C ASN A 53 10.66 13.25 -6.55
N ASN A 54 10.22 14.35 -5.94
CA ASN A 54 10.66 15.70 -6.28
C ASN A 54 12.04 16.03 -5.66
N SER A 55 13.09 15.35 -6.12
CA SER A 55 14.47 15.60 -5.68
C SER A 55 15.00 17.00 -6.06
N GLN A 56 14.29 17.70 -6.94
CA GLN A 56 14.61 19.05 -7.41
C GLN A 56 14.10 20.17 -6.49
N GLY A 57 13.24 19.85 -5.51
CA GLY A 57 12.68 20.85 -4.60
C GLY A 57 11.73 21.84 -5.29
N TRP A 58 11.00 21.41 -6.32
CA TRP A 58 10.00 22.24 -6.97
C TRP A 58 8.87 22.64 -6.02
N SER A 59 8.44 23.91 -6.08
CA SER A 59 7.28 24.40 -5.33
C SER A 59 5.94 23.86 -5.84
N LYS A 60 5.90 23.49 -7.12
CA LYS A 60 4.75 22.87 -7.79
C LYS A 60 5.23 21.76 -8.70
N VAL A 61 4.51 20.65 -8.69
CA VAL A 61 4.76 19.50 -9.56
C VAL A 61 3.49 19.23 -10.35
N TYR A 62 3.61 19.08 -11.64
CA TYR A 62 2.53 18.76 -12.56
C TYR A 62 2.83 17.42 -13.23
N ALA A 63 1.78 16.65 -13.52
CA ALA A 63 1.87 15.45 -14.33
C ALA A 63 1.06 15.65 -15.62
N TYR A 64 1.70 15.38 -16.74
CA TYR A 64 1.03 15.21 -18.03
C TYR A 64 1.00 13.73 -18.36
N VAL A 65 -0.20 13.15 -18.39
CA VAL A 65 -0.45 11.74 -18.64
C VAL A 65 -1.20 11.60 -19.96
N TYR A 66 -0.78 10.64 -20.79
CA TYR A 66 -1.45 10.33 -22.04
C TYR A 66 -1.47 8.82 -22.29
N ASP A 67 -2.50 8.34 -22.98
CA ASP A 67 -2.64 6.92 -23.32
C ASP A 67 -1.67 6.48 -24.43
N ASN A 68 -1.67 5.20 -24.77
CA ASN A 68 -0.83 4.65 -25.84
C ASN A 68 -1.12 5.22 -27.25
N LYS A 69 -2.22 5.97 -27.43
CA LYS A 69 -2.59 6.67 -28.67
C LYS A 69 -2.20 8.15 -28.64
N GLY A 70 -1.63 8.64 -27.55
CA GLY A 70 -1.27 10.06 -27.38
C GLY A 70 -2.42 10.94 -26.91
N VAL A 71 -3.54 10.37 -26.46
CA VAL A 71 -4.68 11.13 -25.95
C VAL A 71 -4.39 11.57 -24.51
N PRO A 72 -4.45 12.88 -24.19
CA PRO A 72 -4.25 13.36 -22.83
C PRO A 72 -5.34 12.85 -21.87
N LEU A 73 -4.94 12.35 -20.70
CA LEU A 73 -5.84 11.81 -19.69
C LEU A 73 -6.12 12.78 -18.53
N VAL A 74 -5.19 13.69 -18.26
CA VAL A 74 -5.27 14.65 -17.13
C VAL A 74 -5.22 16.10 -17.62
N GLY A 75 -5.84 16.34 -18.77
CA GLY A 75 -5.86 17.65 -19.44
C GLY A 75 -4.68 17.88 -20.40
N ASN A 76 -4.72 19.00 -21.11
CA ASN A 76 -3.68 19.40 -22.05
C ASN A 76 -2.39 19.80 -21.31
N TRP A 77 -1.24 19.73 -22.00
CA TRP A 77 0.05 20.21 -21.47
C TRP A 77 -0.09 21.58 -20.79
N PRO A 78 0.40 21.78 -19.54
CA PRO A 78 1.32 20.92 -18.78
C PRO A 78 0.67 19.76 -17.98
N GLY A 79 -0.60 19.49 -18.21
CA GLY A 79 -1.38 18.51 -17.47
C GLY A 79 -1.93 19.11 -16.17
N GLN A 80 -1.96 18.29 -15.11
CA GLN A 80 -2.59 18.62 -13.85
C GLN A 80 -1.57 18.76 -12.72
N GLU A 81 -1.81 19.72 -11.82
CA GLU A 81 -1.02 19.87 -10.59
C GLU A 81 -1.20 18.66 -9.68
N MET A 82 -0.09 18.11 -9.19
CA MET A 82 -0.03 16.95 -8.32
C MET A 82 -0.25 17.35 -6.85
N SER A 83 -0.93 16.49 -6.11
CA SER A 83 -1.04 16.57 -4.65
C SER A 83 0.20 15.97 -3.99
N GLN A 84 0.39 16.15 -2.68
CA GLN A 84 1.54 15.57 -1.95
C GLN A 84 1.07 14.82 -0.70
N ASP A 85 1.67 13.65 -0.45
CA ASP A 85 1.54 12.90 0.79
C ASP A 85 2.92 12.40 1.29
N GLU A 86 2.94 11.46 2.24
CA GLU A 86 4.18 10.90 2.81
C GLU A 86 5.05 10.10 1.81
N TYR A 87 4.50 9.67 0.67
CA TYR A 87 5.18 8.87 -0.35
C TYR A 87 5.72 9.71 -1.52
N GLY A 88 5.23 10.93 -1.69
CA GLY A 88 5.71 11.87 -2.71
C GLY A 88 4.60 12.73 -3.29
N TYR A 89 4.89 13.34 -4.45
CA TYR A 89 3.86 14.02 -5.23
C TYR A 89 3.08 12.98 -6.02
N TYR A 90 1.74 13.05 -6.02
CA TYR A 90 0.89 12.08 -6.70
C TYR A 90 -0.20 12.72 -7.53
N ILE A 91 -0.64 11.96 -8.54
CA ILE A 91 -1.90 12.17 -9.23
C ILE A 91 -2.68 10.85 -9.21
N GLU A 92 -3.99 10.95 -8.98
CA GLU A 92 -4.91 9.83 -9.00
C GLU A 92 -5.54 9.73 -10.39
N LEU A 93 -5.51 8.52 -10.96
CA LEU A 93 -6.05 8.19 -12.27
C LEU A 93 -7.23 7.23 -12.09
N SER A 94 -8.23 7.31 -12.96
CA SER A 94 -9.38 6.39 -12.91
C SER A 94 -8.96 4.95 -13.25
N GLU A 95 -9.61 3.96 -12.63
CA GLU A 95 -9.30 2.52 -12.72
C GLU A 95 -9.33 1.92 -14.15
N GLU A 96 -9.97 2.59 -15.11
CA GLU A 96 -10.03 2.12 -16.51
C GLU A 96 -8.82 2.58 -17.34
N PHE A 97 -7.62 2.17 -16.92
CA PHE A 97 -6.36 2.53 -17.59
C PHE A 97 -5.68 1.32 -18.25
N ASP A 98 -5.58 1.33 -19.58
CA ASP A 98 -4.89 0.30 -20.39
C ASP A 98 -3.49 0.77 -20.83
N GLY A 99 -2.70 1.22 -19.84
CA GLY A 99 -1.34 1.70 -20.07
C GLY A 99 -1.25 3.07 -20.74
N GLY A 100 -0.04 3.60 -20.81
CA GLY A 100 0.22 4.97 -21.29
C GLY A 100 1.56 5.50 -20.81
N LYS A 101 1.71 6.82 -20.82
CA LYS A 101 2.95 7.49 -20.48
C LYS A 101 2.73 8.71 -19.61
N VAL A 102 3.73 9.04 -18.80
CA VAL A 102 3.73 10.18 -17.88
C VAL A 102 4.96 11.08 -18.08
N ILE A 103 4.75 12.39 -17.98
CA ILE A 103 5.79 13.41 -17.90
C ILE A 103 5.55 14.24 -16.64
N PHE A 104 6.54 14.30 -15.76
CA PHE A 104 6.53 15.16 -14.58
C PHE A 104 7.19 16.50 -14.93
N ASN A 105 6.55 17.62 -14.58
CA ASN A 105 7.04 18.94 -14.97
C ASN A 105 6.74 19.99 -13.90
N ASN A 106 7.40 21.14 -14.04
CA ASN A 106 7.06 22.33 -13.30
C ASN A 106 6.87 23.49 -14.31
N PRO A 107 5.63 23.97 -14.52
CA PRO A 107 5.34 25.02 -15.49
C PRO A 107 6.06 26.35 -15.24
N ASP A 108 6.34 26.67 -13.97
CA ASP A 108 6.99 27.92 -13.57
C ASP A 108 8.49 27.90 -13.94
N THR A 109 9.16 26.78 -13.72
CA THR A 109 10.60 26.61 -14.05
C THR A 109 10.83 26.12 -15.49
N LYS A 110 9.80 25.60 -16.15
CA LYS A 110 9.83 24.98 -17.48
C LYS A 110 10.72 23.73 -17.58
N VAL A 111 11.05 23.10 -16.44
CA VAL A 111 11.78 21.84 -16.39
C VAL A 111 10.78 20.68 -16.43
N GLN A 112 11.15 19.60 -17.13
CA GLN A 112 10.37 18.37 -17.23
C GLN A 112 11.27 17.14 -17.21
N TYR A 113 10.70 16.04 -16.72
CA TYR A 113 11.26 14.69 -16.76
C TYR A 113 10.22 13.73 -17.31
N PRO A 114 10.51 12.99 -18.40
CA PRO A 114 11.74 13.00 -19.20
C PRO A 114 12.09 14.38 -19.82
N ALA A 115 13.34 14.58 -20.20
CA ALA A 115 13.78 15.82 -20.85
C ALA A 115 13.02 16.09 -22.16
N GLN A 116 12.96 17.36 -22.58
CA GLN A 116 12.22 17.78 -23.77
C GLN A 116 12.55 16.93 -25.02
N ASN A 117 11.52 16.64 -25.83
CA ASN A 117 11.58 15.78 -27.02
C ASN A 117 11.85 14.29 -26.73
N LYS A 118 11.78 13.86 -25.47
CA LYS A 118 11.68 12.44 -25.12
C LYS A 118 10.21 12.06 -24.92
N PRO A 119 9.81 10.84 -25.29
CA PRO A 119 8.50 10.32 -24.87
C PRO A 119 8.47 10.24 -23.35
N GLY A 120 7.28 10.34 -22.75
CA GLY A 120 7.08 10.11 -21.31
C GLY A 120 7.52 8.71 -20.86
N TYR A 121 7.74 8.57 -19.56
CA TYR A 121 8.01 7.27 -18.94
C TYR A 121 6.80 6.37 -19.11
N ASP A 122 7.03 5.07 -19.31
CA ASP A 122 5.94 4.08 -19.27
C ASP A 122 5.24 4.18 -17.92
N LEU A 123 3.92 4.37 -17.94
CA LEU A 123 3.12 4.65 -16.76
C LEU A 123 2.68 3.34 -16.10
N GLU A 124 3.07 3.20 -14.85
CA GLU A 124 2.69 2.12 -13.94
C GLU A 124 2.10 2.73 -12.67
N LEU A 125 0.90 2.28 -12.31
CA LEU A 125 0.21 2.74 -11.10
C LEU A 125 0.82 2.09 -9.86
N GLY A 126 0.65 2.74 -8.71
CA GLY A 126 1.26 2.33 -7.45
C GLY A 126 2.77 2.52 -7.37
N GLN A 127 3.41 3.13 -8.39
CA GLN A 127 4.85 3.35 -8.44
C GLN A 127 5.22 4.80 -8.10
N VAL A 128 6.39 4.98 -7.47
CA VAL A 128 7.07 6.27 -7.33
C VAL A 128 8.25 6.36 -8.29
N TYR A 129 8.21 7.38 -9.16
CA TYR A 129 9.22 7.64 -10.18
C TYR A 129 10.29 8.60 -9.68
N GLU A 130 11.52 8.32 -10.06
CA GLU A 130 12.67 9.21 -9.95
C GLU A 130 12.84 10.02 -11.24
N ILE A 131 13.71 11.03 -11.20
CA ILE A 131 13.94 11.94 -12.33
C ILE A 131 14.46 11.26 -13.60
N ASP A 132 15.09 10.08 -13.46
CA ASP A 132 15.65 9.30 -14.56
C ASP A 132 14.69 8.23 -15.12
N GLY A 133 13.48 8.14 -14.54
CA GLY A 133 12.46 7.17 -14.93
C GLY A 133 12.54 5.83 -14.20
N SER A 134 13.59 5.59 -13.42
CA SER A 134 13.59 4.47 -12.48
C SER A 134 12.46 4.66 -11.48
N HIS A 135 11.81 3.56 -11.10
CA HIS A 135 10.67 3.60 -10.21
C HIS A 135 10.60 2.36 -9.33
N ARG A 136 9.86 2.47 -8.23
CA ARG A 136 9.62 1.38 -7.28
C ARG A 136 8.21 1.46 -6.72
N ALA A 137 7.67 0.33 -6.31
CA ALA A 137 6.32 0.26 -5.78
C ALA A 137 6.25 1.06 -4.47
N VAL A 138 5.23 1.90 -4.33
CA VAL A 138 4.94 2.69 -3.12
C VAL A 138 4.56 1.75 -1.99
N LEU A 139 3.67 0.82 -2.31
CA LEU A 139 3.34 -0.31 -1.47
C LEU A 139 3.94 -1.58 -2.06
N PRO A 140 4.31 -2.54 -1.22
CA PRO A 140 4.70 -3.86 -1.68
C PRO A 140 3.49 -4.59 -2.32
N ASP A 141 3.71 -5.44 -3.33
CA ASP A 141 2.66 -6.13 -4.10
C ASP A 141 1.59 -6.79 -3.20
N PRO A 142 0.34 -6.99 -3.65
CA PRO A 142 -0.65 -7.72 -2.87
C PRO A 142 -0.10 -9.09 -2.43
N VAL A 143 -0.27 -9.42 -1.15
CA VAL A 143 0.22 -10.69 -0.60
C VAL A 143 -0.66 -11.82 -1.14
N ALA A 144 -0.04 -12.85 -1.72
CA ALA A 144 -0.75 -14.01 -2.26
C ALA A 144 -1.55 -14.75 -1.17
N GLU A 145 -2.66 -15.39 -1.55
CA GLU A 145 -3.45 -16.21 -0.63
C GLU A 145 -2.56 -17.29 0.04
N GLY A 146 -2.74 -17.50 1.35
CA GLY A 146 -1.92 -18.41 2.16
C GLY A 146 -0.50 -17.90 2.47
N HIS A 147 -0.17 -16.67 2.09
CA HIS A 147 1.08 -16.01 2.44
C HIS A 147 0.83 -14.82 3.35
N THR A 148 1.88 -14.41 4.06
CA THR A 148 1.91 -13.22 4.87
C THR A 148 3.19 -12.45 4.64
N ARG A 149 3.09 -11.12 4.70
CA ARG A 149 4.25 -10.25 4.58
C ARG A 149 4.89 -10.04 5.93
N ILE A 150 6.15 -10.41 6.04
CA ILE A 150 7.00 -9.97 7.14
C ILE A 150 7.83 -8.77 6.70
N THR A 151 8.17 -7.91 7.65
CA THR A 151 9.00 -6.74 7.41
C THR A 151 10.16 -6.69 8.40
N PHE A 152 11.29 -6.14 7.99
CA PHE A 152 12.46 -5.91 8.82
C PHE A 152 12.91 -4.46 8.68
N ASP A 153 13.01 -3.74 9.79
CA ASP A 153 13.61 -2.42 9.82
C ASP A 153 15.02 -2.46 9.22
N ASN A 154 15.49 -1.35 8.67
CA ASN A 154 16.84 -1.24 8.13
C ASN A 154 17.76 -0.44 9.08
N PRO A 155 18.09 -0.96 10.28
CA PRO A 155 18.82 -0.21 11.29
C PRO A 155 20.28 0.09 10.89
N GLY A 156 20.80 -0.60 9.88
CA GLY A 156 22.17 -0.42 9.42
C GLY A 156 22.30 0.34 8.09
N GLY A 157 21.21 0.90 7.55
CA GLY A 157 21.24 1.62 6.27
C GLY A 157 21.75 0.75 5.11
N TRP A 158 21.39 -0.53 5.10
CA TRP A 158 21.83 -1.50 4.10
C TRP A 158 21.17 -1.23 2.75
N ASP A 159 21.91 -1.52 1.67
CA ASP A 159 21.37 -1.49 0.30
C ASP A 159 20.46 -2.70 0.04
N ALA A 160 20.79 -3.86 0.60
CA ALA A 160 20.06 -5.11 0.46
C ALA A 160 20.11 -5.95 1.75
N ALA A 161 19.14 -6.85 1.90
CA ALA A 161 19.05 -7.81 3.01
C ALA A 161 18.60 -9.19 2.48
N ASN A 162 19.00 -10.26 3.17
CA ASN A 162 18.42 -11.59 3.03
C ASN A 162 17.72 -11.99 4.34
N VAL A 163 16.76 -12.92 4.25
CA VAL A 163 16.20 -13.66 5.37
C VAL A 163 16.56 -15.14 5.25
N TYR A 164 17.08 -15.71 6.33
CA TYR A 164 17.29 -17.14 6.50
C TYR A 164 16.27 -17.66 7.50
N ALA A 165 15.62 -18.78 7.16
CA ALA A 165 14.63 -19.42 8.01
C ALA A 165 15.05 -20.85 8.35
N TYR A 166 14.85 -21.27 9.59
CA TYR A 166 15.14 -22.64 10.02
C TYR A 166 14.21 -23.12 11.12
N TYR A 167 13.99 -24.45 11.20
CA TYR A 167 13.21 -25.07 12.27
C TYR A 167 13.53 -26.56 12.43
N GLY A 168 13.04 -27.16 13.52
CA GLY A 168 13.02 -28.61 13.70
C GLY A 168 14.36 -29.28 14.03
N ASN A 169 14.28 -30.59 14.26
CA ASN A 169 15.42 -31.49 14.46
C ASN A 169 15.11 -32.82 13.76
N PRO A 170 15.75 -33.16 12.62
CA PRO A 170 16.85 -32.44 11.97
C PRO A 170 16.44 -31.08 11.41
N ILE A 171 17.40 -30.16 11.34
CA ILE A 171 17.18 -28.77 10.90
C ILE A 171 16.65 -28.75 9.47
N GLN A 172 15.50 -28.10 9.27
CA GLN A 172 14.91 -27.76 7.99
C GLN A 172 15.24 -26.31 7.65
N MET A 173 15.42 -26.01 6.36
CA MET A 173 15.83 -24.70 5.84
C MET A 173 14.91 -24.30 4.68
N PRO A 174 13.66 -23.87 4.96
CA PRO A 174 12.64 -23.68 3.93
C PRO A 174 12.99 -22.59 2.91
N LEU A 175 13.88 -21.65 3.26
CA LEU A 175 14.38 -20.60 2.35
C LEU A 175 15.77 -20.92 1.76
N GLY A 176 16.17 -22.19 1.81
CA GLY A 176 17.47 -22.66 1.35
C GLY A 176 18.59 -22.46 2.38
N ALA A 177 19.80 -22.90 2.00
CA ALA A 177 20.99 -22.74 2.83
C ALA A 177 21.33 -21.26 3.07
N TRP A 178 22.14 -20.99 4.10
CA TRP A 178 22.67 -19.66 4.38
C TRP A 178 23.26 -19.02 3.10
N PRO A 179 22.92 -17.75 2.76
CA PRO A 179 22.26 -16.73 3.58
C PRO A 179 20.72 -16.69 3.50
N GLY A 180 20.08 -17.69 2.90
CA GLY A 180 18.63 -17.71 2.67
C GLY A 180 18.22 -16.90 1.44
N GLN A 181 17.04 -16.28 1.49
CA GLN A 181 16.40 -15.61 0.36
C GLN A 181 16.52 -14.09 0.46
N ALA A 182 16.74 -13.42 -0.68
CA ALA A 182 16.79 -11.97 -0.77
C ALA A 182 15.42 -11.33 -0.45
N MET A 183 15.44 -10.21 0.28
CA MET A 183 14.27 -9.40 0.58
C MET A 183 14.16 -8.21 -0.38
N LEU A 184 12.94 -7.73 -0.57
CA LEU A 184 12.65 -6.50 -1.29
C LEU A 184 12.74 -5.31 -0.33
N LYS A 185 12.94 -4.09 -0.86
CA LYS A 185 13.06 -2.86 -0.06
C LYS A 185 11.93 -1.90 -0.42
N ASP A 186 11.17 -1.44 0.58
CA ASP A 186 10.04 -0.52 0.39
C ASP A 186 10.50 0.94 0.21
N SER A 187 9.54 1.82 -0.09
CA SER A 187 9.78 3.26 -0.29
C SER A 187 10.30 3.99 0.95
N LYS A 188 10.07 3.44 2.16
CA LYS A 188 10.53 3.93 3.46
C LYS A 188 11.89 3.34 3.86
N GLY A 189 12.41 2.40 3.08
CA GLY A 189 13.71 1.77 3.26
C GLY A 189 13.71 0.51 4.12
N HIS A 190 12.55 0.01 4.57
CA HIS A 190 12.43 -1.28 5.25
C HIS A 190 12.51 -2.42 4.25
N PHE A 191 12.90 -3.59 4.75
CA PHE A 191 12.92 -4.81 3.94
C PHE A 191 11.65 -5.63 4.16
N TYR A 192 11.16 -6.31 3.12
CA TYR A 192 10.00 -7.19 3.23
C TYR A 192 10.13 -8.42 2.33
N ILE A 193 9.37 -9.44 2.68
CA ILE A 193 9.21 -10.68 1.91
C ILE A 193 7.91 -11.36 2.31
N ASP A 194 7.30 -12.04 1.34
CA ASP A 194 6.09 -12.83 1.56
C ASP A 194 6.47 -14.28 1.83
N LEU A 195 5.98 -14.82 2.94
CA LEU A 195 6.26 -16.18 3.41
C LEU A 195 4.95 -16.93 3.63
N PRO A 196 4.92 -18.26 3.47
CA PRO A 196 3.73 -19.06 3.79
C PRO A 196 3.28 -18.87 5.25
N GLU A 197 1.98 -18.64 5.46
CA GLU A 197 1.41 -18.48 6.82
C GLU A 197 1.61 -19.74 7.68
N GLU A 198 1.65 -20.92 7.05
CA GLU A 198 1.86 -22.21 7.71
C GLU A 198 3.19 -22.33 8.45
N TYR A 199 4.15 -21.42 8.21
CA TYR A 199 5.39 -21.36 8.98
C TYR A 199 5.14 -21.08 10.47
N ALA A 200 4.03 -20.41 10.82
CA ALA A 200 3.60 -20.21 12.20
C ALA A 200 3.34 -21.53 12.93
N ASN A 201 3.04 -22.61 12.20
CA ASN A 201 2.77 -23.93 12.79
C ASN A 201 4.04 -24.73 13.09
N SER A 202 5.22 -24.27 12.64
CA SER A 202 6.46 -25.05 12.66
C SER A 202 7.56 -24.46 13.55
N ASN A 203 7.25 -23.48 14.41
CA ASN A 203 8.22 -22.76 15.25
C ASN A 203 9.42 -22.24 14.44
N VAL A 204 9.14 -21.67 13.25
CA VAL A 204 10.17 -21.17 12.35
C VAL A 204 10.94 -20.03 13.01
N LYS A 205 12.27 -20.09 12.92
CA LYS A 205 13.19 -19.04 13.36
C LYS A 205 13.73 -18.27 12.18
N LEU A 206 13.82 -16.94 12.32
CA LEU A 206 14.27 -16.01 11.29
C LEU A 206 15.58 -15.33 11.66
N LEU A 207 16.50 -15.23 10.70
CA LEU A 207 17.73 -14.45 10.78
C LEU A 207 17.81 -13.53 9.56
N PHE A 208 17.90 -12.22 9.79
CA PHE A 208 18.10 -11.20 8.76
C PHE A 208 19.59 -10.92 8.61
N ASN A 209 20.12 -10.91 7.39
CA ASN A 209 21.55 -10.69 7.17
C ASN A 209 21.84 -9.73 6.02
N LYS A 210 22.96 -9.00 6.14
CA LYS A 210 23.48 -8.16 5.07
C LYS A 210 24.32 -9.01 4.11
N PRO A 211 23.97 -9.07 2.81
CA PRO A 211 24.68 -9.89 1.83
C PRO A 211 26.19 -9.63 1.81
N ASN A 212 26.98 -10.69 1.66
CA ASN A 212 28.45 -10.64 1.56
C ASN A 212 29.17 -10.04 2.79
N THR A 213 28.53 -10.06 3.96
CA THR A 213 29.14 -9.62 5.23
C THR A 213 28.85 -10.62 6.36
N GLN A 214 29.39 -10.37 7.55
CA GLN A 214 29.10 -11.13 8.77
C GLN A 214 27.99 -10.49 9.62
N ILE A 215 27.33 -9.44 9.13
CA ILE A 215 26.32 -8.70 9.89
C ILE A 215 24.98 -9.43 9.76
N GLN A 216 24.40 -9.80 10.91
CA GLN A 216 23.07 -10.39 11.01
C GLN A 216 22.32 -9.92 12.26
N PHE A 217 21.00 -10.00 12.21
CA PHE A 217 20.11 -9.83 13.35
C PHE A 217 19.06 -10.94 13.39
N PRO A 218 18.77 -11.49 14.57
CA PRO A 218 19.55 -11.35 15.81
C PRO A 218 20.96 -11.96 15.70
N ILE A 219 21.85 -11.64 16.63
CA ILE A 219 23.25 -12.11 16.61
C ILE A 219 23.42 -13.60 16.96
N SER A 220 22.38 -14.26 17.47
CA SER A 220 22.44 -15.64 17.96
C SER A 220 21.27 -16.49 17.45
N VAL A 221 20.28 -16.75 18.30
CA VAL A 221 19.09 -17.52 17.98
C VAL A 221 18.12 -16.63 17.21
N GLY A 222 17.62 -17.12 16.07
CA GLY A 222 16.67 -16.37 15.24
C GLY A 222 15.40 -15.96 15.97
N PHE A 223 14.74 -14.91 15.48
CA PHE A 223 13.43 -14.48 16.00
C PHE A 223 12.36 -15.51 15.64
N ASP A 224 11.33 -15.62 16.47
CA ASP A 224 10.12 -16.38 16.12
C ASP A 224 9.43 -15.75 14.90
N PHE A 225 9.08 -16.59 13.92
CA PHE A 225 8.21 -16.21 12.83
C PHE A 225 6.80 -15.93 13.36
N GLU A 226 6.24 -14.80 12.94
CA GLU A 226 4.89 -14.36 13.27
C GLU A 226 4.20 -13.88 11.99
N VAL A 227 2.93 -14.22 11.85
CA VAL A 227 2.10 -13.78 10.71
C VAL A 227 2.00 -12.26 10.73
N GLY A 228 2.36 -11.60 9.64
CA GLY A 228 2.40 -10.13 9.54
C GLY A 228 3.53 -9.49 10.35
N GLY A 229 4.53 -10.27 10.79
CA GLY A 229 5.54 -9.83 11.73
C GLY A 229 6.37 -8.63 11.24
N HIS A 230 6.48 -7.61 12.09
CA HIS A 230 7.39 -6.47 11.88
C HIS A 230 8.56 -6.57 12.84
N TYR A 231 9.75 -6.77 12.29
CA TYR A 231 10.96 -7.06 13.05
C TYR A 231 11.91 -5.86 13.05
N THR A 232 12.55 -5.65 14.18
CA THR A 232 13.65 -4.71 14.37
C THR A 232 14.93 -5.49 14.66
N LYS A 233 16.08 -4.81 14.82
CA LYS A 233 17.30 -5.48 15.32
C LYS A 233 17.12 -6.12 16.71
N ASP A 234 16.13 -5.69 17.48
CA ASP A 234 15.90 -6.11 18.86
C ASP A 234 14.78 -7.16 18.99
N GLY A 235 14.03 -7.43 17.92
CA GLY A 235 12.94 -8.42 17.90
C GLY A 235 11.67 -7.90 17.21
N LEU A 236 10.60 -8.67 17.37
CA LEU A 236 9.25 -8.31 16.92
C LEU A 236 8.76 -7.04 17.64
N LYS A 237 8.08 -6.17 16.90
CA LYS A 237 7.50 -4.92 17.41
C LYS A 237 5.99 -5.05 17.66
#